data_AF-A0A4Q7NBI9-F1
#
_entry.id   AF-A0A4Q7NBI9-F1
#
_cell.length_a   1.000
_cell.length_b   1.000
_cell.length_c   1.000
_cell.angle_alpha   90.00
_cell.angle_beta   90.00
_cell.angle_gamma   90.00
#
_symmetry.space_group_name_H-M   'P 1'
#
loop_
_entity.id
_entity.type
_entity.pdbx_description
1 polymer ?
#
loop_
_entity_poly.entity_id
_entity_poly.type
_entity_poly.pdbx_seq_one_letter_code
_entity_poly.pdbx_strand_id
1 'polypeptide(L)'
;MNQVVEHAAVQYFLKSRVHDLPEGQFRGYVEVKARSGKDMLDSRLKYCPLIRGTWNEAIEDAERLAQGMRAADYQDGECFVFSTRGASSFDALMNMFGSAR
;
A
#
# COMPACT_ATOMS: atom_id res chain seq x y z
N MET A 1 -19.20 -9.24 -31.54
CA MET A 1 -18.74 -10.15 -30.46
C MET A 1 -17.97 -9.29 -29.47
N ASN A 2 -18.61 -8.90 -28.36
CA ASN A 2 -17.93 -8.18 -27.30
C ASN A 2 -17.34 -9.23 -26.36
N GLN A 3 -16.04 -9.51 -26.49
CA GLN A 3 -15.33 -10.26 -25.46
C GLN A 3 -15.30 -9.40 -24.21
N VAL A 4 -16.14 -9.74 -23.24
CA VAL A 4 -15.92 -9.32 -21.85
C VAL A 4 -14.66 -10.04 -21.44
N VAL A 5 -13.53 -9.33 -21.47
CA VAL A 5 -12.29 -9.82 -20.88
C VAL A 5 -12.57 -9.88 -19.39
N GLU A 6 -12.71 -11.10 -18.84
CA GLU A 6 -12.68 -11.31 -17.39
C GLU A 6 -11.31 -10.85 -16.90
N HIS A 7 -11.18 -9.57 -16.58
CA HIS A 7 -10.04 -9.07 -15.86
C HIS A 7 -10.10 -9.67 -14.46
N ALA A 8 -9.04 -10.38 -14.08
CA ALA A 8 -8.87 -10.83 -12.70
C ALA A 8 -9.09 -9.64 -11.76
N ALA A 9 -9.76 -9.89 -10.62
CA ALA A 9 -10.05 -8.84 -9.64
C ALA A 9 -8.77 -8.07 -9.30
N VAL A 10 -8.82 -6.74 -9.38
CA VAL A 10 -7.67 -5.89 -9.05
C VAL A 10 -7.45 -5.93 -7.54
N GLN A 11 -6.25 -6.33 -7.15
CA GLN A 11 -5.81 -6.38 -5.76
C GLN A 11 -4.94 -5.17 -5.46
N TYR A 12 -5.31 -4.44 -4.40
CA TYR A 12 -4.59 -3.27 -3.93
C TYR A 12 -3.87 -3.59 -2.64
N PHE A 13 -2.61 -3.19 -2.55
CA PHE A 13 -1.77 -3.40 -1.38
C PHE A 13 -1.24 -2.05 -0.91
N LEU A 14 -1.61 -1.67 0.32
CA LEU A 14 -1.26 -0.41 0.96
C LEU A 14 -0.32 -0.71 2.13
N LYS A 15 0.94 -0.31 2.04
CA LYS A 15 1.95 -0.55 3.08
C LYS A 15 2.37 0.77 3.71
N SER A 16 2.04 0.96 4.98
CA SER A 16 2.44 2.14 5.75
C SER A 16 3.92 2.05 6.09
N ARG A 17 4.64 3.16 5.92
CA ARG A 17 6.09 3.27 6.10
C ARG A 17 6.45 4.67 6.62
N VAL A 18 7.70 4.81 7.06
CA VAL A 18 8.26 6.09 7.51
C VAL A 18 9.57 6.33 6.78
N HIS A 19 9.77 7.57 6.36
CA HIS A 19 11.02 8.05 5.80
C HIS A 19 11.75 8.89 6.85
N ASP A 20 13.02 8.57 7.09
CA ASP A 20 13.91 9.35 7.94
C ASP A 20 14.42 10.57 7.17
N LEU A 21 14.10 11.76 7.67
CA LEU A 21 14.53 13.03 7.11
C LEU A 21 15.70 13.60 7.92
N PRO A 22 16.44 14.61 7.38
CA PRO A 22 17.47 15.29 8.13
C PRO A 22 16.97 15.87 9.47
N GLU A 23 17.90 16.15 10.38
CA GLU A 23 17.62 16.79 11.68
C GLU A 23 16.67 15.99 12.61
N GLY A 24 16.62 14.67 12.44
CA GLY A 24 15.77 13.81 13.28
C GLY A 24 14.28 13.98 13.00
N GLN A 25 13.94 14.39 11.78
CA GLN A 25 12.56 14.52 11.33
C GLN A 25 12.09 13.23 10.65
N PHE A 26 10.79 12.99 10.66
CA PHE A 26 10.20 11.79 10.10
C PHE A 26 8.97 12.12 9.26
N ARG A 27 8.79 11.41 8.14
CA ARG A 27 7.59 11.57 7.31
C ARG A 27 6.97 10.22 6.99
N GLY A 28 5.73 10.05 7.42
CA GLY A 28 4.92 8.89 7.08
C GLY A 28 4.57 8.86 5.59
N TYR A 29 4.50 7.67 5.00
CA TYR A 29 4.01 7.47 3.64
C TYR A 29 3.39 6.08 3.46
N VAL A 30 2.60 5.92 2.40
CA VAL A 30 2.01 4.65 2.00
C VAL A 30 2.58 4.23 0.66
N GLU A 31 3.18 3.05 0.61
CA GLU A 31 3.49 2.36 -0.64
C GLU A 31 2.20 1.74 -1.18
N VAL A 32 1.79 2.16 -2.37
CA VAL A 32 0.62 1.64 -3.07
C VAL A 32 1.11 0.72 -4.18
N LYS A 33 0.59 -0.50 -4.22
CA LYS A 33 0.74 -1.40 -5.35
C LYS A 33 -0.62 -1.94 -5.77
N ALA A 34 -0.94 -1.90 -7.05
CA ALA A 34 -2.13 -2.52 -7.62
C ALA A 34 -1.71 -3.61 -8.59
N ARG A 35 -2.36 -4.77 -8.53
CA ARG A 35 -2.08 -5.91 -9.41
C ARG A 35 -3.36 -6.55 -9.92
N SER A 36 -3.28 -7.15 -11.09
CA SER A 36 -4.30 -8.06 -11.63
C SER A 36 -3.60 -9.35 -12.02
N GLY A 37 -3.72 -10.39 -11.18
CA GLY A 37 -2.94 -11.61 -11.34
C GLY A 37 -1.43 -11.35 -11.32
N LYS A 38 -0.73 -11.68 -12.42
CA LYS A 38 0.73 -11.50 -12.52
C LYS A 38 1.13 -10.06 -12.83
N ASP A 39 0.23 -9.25 -13.39
CA ASP A 39 0.57 -7.93 -13.90
C ASP A 39 0.52 -6.87 -12.80
N MET A 40 1.54 -6.01 -12.78
CA MET A 40 1.57 -4.81 -11.94
C MET A 40 0.89 -3.67 -12.70
N LEU A 41 -0.19 -3.13 -12.13
CA LEU A 41 -1.00 -2.08 -12.76
C LEU A 41 -0.60 -0.68 -12.26
N ASP A 42 -0.26 -0.55 -10.97
CA ASP A 42 0.15 0.71 -10.35
C ASP A 42 1.20 0.45 -9.28
N SER A 43 2.19 1.33 -9.18
CA SER A 43 3.15 1.36 -8.09
C SER A 43 3.56 2.80 -7.81
N ARG A 44 3.19 3.32 -6.65
CA ARG A 44 3.43 4.72 -6.28
C ARG A 44 3.57 4.89 -4.77
N LEU A 45 4.12 6.04 -4.37
CA LEU A 45 4.24 6.45 -2.99
C LEU A 45 3.28 7.62 -2.72
N LYS A 46 2.49 7.54 -1.65
CA LYS A 46 1.67 8.65 -1.17
C LYS A 46 2.16 9.12 0.18
N TYR A 47 2.70 10.32 0.24
CA TYR A 47 3.26 10.89 1.46
C TYR A 47 2.18 11.54 2.34
N CYS A 48 2.35 11.44 3.65
CA CYS A 48 1.58 12.24 4.60
C CYS A 48 1.93 13.73 4.42
N PRO A 49 0.97 14.65 4.61
CA PRO A 49 1.21 16.07 4.45
C PRO A 49 2.14 16.63 5.54
N LEU A 50 2.13 16.05 6.73
CA LEU A 50 2.89 16.53 7.89
C LEU A 50 4.23 15.81 8.03
N ILE A 51 5.23 16.57 8.47
CA ILE A 51 6.52 16.07 8.98
C ILE A 51 6.41 16.04 10.51
N ARG A 52 6.91 14.97 11.13
CA ARG A 52 6.83 14.73 12.58
C ARG A 52 8.22 14.74 13.21
N GLY A 53 8.25 15.05 14.50
CA GLY A 53 9.47 15.00 15.30
C GLY A 53 9.78 13.61 15.82
N THR A 54 8.84 12.67 15.73
CA THR A 54 9.06 11.28 16.14
C THR A 54 8.62 10.29 15.06
N TRP A 55 9.31 9.15 15.03
CA TRP A 55 8.98 8.04 14.14
C TRP A 55 7.57 7.49 14.41
N ASN A 56 7.17 7.42 15.68
CA ASN A 56 5.86 6.89 16.09
C ASN A 56 4.69 7.75 15.56
N GLU A 57 4.79 9.07 15.66
CA GLU A 57 3.77 9.96 15.09
C GLU A 57 3.71 9.85 13.57
N ALA A 58 4.87 9.72 12.91
CA ALA A 58 4.94 9.57 11.46
C ALA A 58 4.31 8.25 10.98
N ILE A 59 4.49 7.14 11.70
CA ILE A 59 3.86 5.87 11.33
C ILE A 59 2.35 5.90 11.58
N GLU A 60 1.88 6.50 12.68
CA GLU A 60 0.44 6.64 12.95
C GLU A 60 -0.26 7.47 11.86
N ASP A 61 0.40 8.52 11.36
CA ASP A 61 -0.09 9.29 10.22
C ASP A 61 -0.17 8.45 8.94
N ALA A 62 0.85 7.62 8.67
CA ALA A 62 0.87 6.74 7.50
C ALA A 62 -0.22 5.65 7.57
N GLU A 63 -0.44 5.07 8.76
CA GLU A 63 -1.50 4.08 8.99
C GLU A 63 -2.88 4.70 8.80
N ARG A 64 -3.09 5.93 9.32
CA ARG A 64 -4.34 6.67 9.11
C ARG A 64 -4.58 6.98 7.63
N LEU A 65 -3.52 7.36 6.90
CA LEU A 65 -3.58 7.58 5.47
C LEU A 65 -3.95 6.30 4.71
N ALA A 66 -3.33 5.16 5.04
CA ALA A 66 -3.63 3.87 4.39
C ALA A 66 -5.10 3.45 4.61
N GLN A 67 -5.62 3.63 5.83
CA GLN A 67 -7.03 3.35 6.13
C GLN A 67 -7.97 4.28 5.36
N GLY A 68 -7.63 5.58 5.29
CA GLY A 68 -8.41 6.55 4.51
C GLY A 68 -8.45 6.20 3.01
N MET A 69 -7.31 5.78 2.45
CA MET A 69 -7.23 5.34 1.05
C MET A 69 -8.06 4.10 0.77
N ARG A 70 -8.02 3.09 1.67
CA ARG A 70 -8.89 1.91 1.56
C ARG A 70 -10.37 2.30 1.54
N ALA A 71 -10.77 3.22 2.42
CA ALA A 71 -12.15 3.64 2.54
C ALA A 71 -12.63 4.51 1.37
N ALA A 72 -11.76 5.28 0.71
CA ALA A 72 -12.14 6.23 -0.34
C ALA A 72 -11.92 5.72 -1.76
N ASP A 73 -10.79 5.07 -2.03
CA ASP A 73 -10.27 4.87 -3.39
C ASP A 73 -10.36 3.39 -3.86
N TYR A 74 -10.51 2.44 -2.93
CA TYR A 74 -10.34 1.00 -3.22
C TYR A 74 -11.46 0.12 -2.67
N GLN A 75 -12.71 0.62 -2.69
CA GLN A 75 -13.87 -0.14 -2.22
C GLN A 75 -14.29 -1.27 -3.16
N ASP A 76 -14.04 -1.11 -4.47
CA ASP A 76 -14.53 -2.03 -5.52
C ASP A 76 -13.61 -3.25 -5.75
N GLY A 77 -12.49 -3.37 -5.00
CA GLY A 77 -11.51 -4.44 -5.16
C GLY A 77 -11.01 -5.00 -3.83
N GLU A 78 -10.21 -6.08 -3.88
CA GLU A 78 -9.58 -6.63 -2.67
C GLU A 78 -8.43 -5.72 -2.23
N CYS A 79 -8.64 -4.94 -1.16
CA CYS A 79 -7.64 -4.03 -0.61
C CYS A 79 -7.04 -4.56 0.70
N PHE A 80 -5.73 -4.82 0.69
CA PHE A 80 -4.95 -5.30 1.83
C PHE A 80 -4.10 -4.17 2.42
N VAL A 81 -4.23 -3.92 3.72
CA VAL A 81 -3.50 -2.87 4.43
C VAL A 81 -2.48 -3.50 5.37
N PHE A 82 -1.22 -3.08 5.26
CA PHE A 82 -0.10 -3.57 6.07
C PHE A 82 0.51 -2.41 6.85
N SER A 83 0.65 -2.59 8.17
CA SER A 83 1.46 -1.71 9.01
C SER A 83 2.95 -2.09 8.94
N THR A 84 3.83 -1.21 9.39
CA THR A 84 5.28 -1.48 9.51
C THR A 84 5.59 -2.74 10.30
N ARG A 85 4.75 -3.10 11.30
CA ARG A 85 4.89 -4.33 12.09
C ARG A 85 4.58 -5.62 11.30
N GLY A 86 3.87 -5.51 10.17
CA GLY A 86 3.50 -6.62 9.29
C GLY A 86 4.31 -6.69 7.98
N ALA A 87 5.45 -6.01 7.90
CA ALA A 87 6.19 -5.86 6.64
C ALA A 87 6.58 -7.19 5.98
N SER A 88 6.87 -8.23 6.77
CA SER A 88 7.21 -9.58 6.30
C SER A 88 6.03 -10.27 5.59
N SER A 89 4.80 -10.00 6.04
CA SER A 89 3.59 -10.60 5.48
C SER A 89 3.26 -10.02 4.11
N PHE A 90 3.58 -8.75 3.85
CA PHE A 90 3.37 -8.11 2.55
C PHE A 90 4.23 -8.74 1.45
N ASP A 91 5.52 -8.93 1.70
CA ASP A 91 6.44 -9.49 0.70
C ASP A 91 6.13 -10.97 0.44
N ALA A 92 5.74 -11.71 1.49
CA ALA A 92 5.23 -13.07 1.35
C ALA A 92 3.93 -13.13 0.52
N LEU A 93 2.99 -12.21 0.74
CA LEU A 93 1.74 -12.13 -0.03
C LEU A 93 2.02 -11.82 -1.50
N MET A 94 2.89 -10.84 -1.76
CA MET A 94 3.31 -10.47 -3.11
C MET A 94 3.92 -11.65 -3.88
N ASN A 95 4.71 -12.47 -3.19
CA ASN A 95 5.30 -13.68 -3.75
C ASN A 95 4.26 -14.80 -3.97
N MET A 96 3.30 -14.97 -3.06
CA MET A 96 2.21 -15.96 -3.19
C MET A 96 1.36 -15.68 -4.44
N PHE A 97 0.95 -14.42 -4.66
CA PHE A 97 0.22 -14.02 -5.86
C PHE A 97 1.10 -13.93 -7.13
N GLY A 98 2.43 -14.02 -7.00
CA GLY A 98 3.35 -14.17 -8.13
C GLY A 98 3.59 -15.62 -8.56
N SER A 99 3.33 -16.58 -7.68
CA SER A 99 3.70 -17.99 -7.84
C SER A 99 2.51 -18.90 -8.16
N ALA A 100 1.78 -18.62 -9.24
CA ALA A 100 0.92 -19.62 -9.87
C ALA A 100 1.63 -20.13 -11.14
N ARG A 101 2.07 -21.40 -11.12
CA ARG A 101 2.52 -22.12 -12.31
C ARG A 101 1.33 -22.46 -13.18
#